data_AF-A0A9W9YMQ6-F1
#
_entry.id   AF-A0A9W9YMQ6-F1
#
_cell.length_a   1.000
_cell.length_b   1.000
_cell.length_c   1.000
_cell.angle_alpha   90.00
_cell.angle_beta   90.00
_cell.angle_gamma   90.00
#
_symmetry.space_group_name_H-M   'P 1'
#
loop_
_entity.id
_entity.type
_entity.pdbx_description
1 polymer ?
#
loop_
_entity_poly.entity_id
_entity_poly.type
_entity_poly.pdbx_seq_one_letter_code
_entity_poly.pdbx_strand_id
1 'polypeptide(L)'
;MDESGSVSSVDFTREKDFVAALADSFSNFGPNGVQMGVITFSTDAYLDIKLNEHSTKDSFMAAVRNIRQNSGSTYTDKALKLAKTGLFQTSNGARPGVTKMLLIITDGASSGNYRLCKLQLRISEK
;
A
#
# COMPACT_ATOMS: atom_id res chain seq x y z
N MET A 1 -3.66 -2.19 0.14
CA MET A 1 -3.88 -3.55 -0.39
C MET A 1 -5.08 -4.09 0.34
N ASP A 2 -6.10 -4.50 -0.38
CA ASP A 2 -7.36 -4.92 0.20
C ASP A 2 -7.19 -6.35 0.73
N GLU A 3 -7.38 -6.54 2.02
CA GLU A 3 -7.31 -7.86 2.66
C GLU A 3 -8.67 -8.31 3.19
N SER A 4 -9.76 -7.67 2.75
CA SER A 4 -11.12 -7.98 3.16
C SER A 4 -11.56 -9.39 2.76
N GLY A 5 -12.68 -9.83 3.32
CA GLY A 5 -13.23 -11.17 3.10
C GLY A 5 -13.80 -11.40 1.70
N SER A 6 -14.00 -10.36 0.89
CA SER A 6 -14.37 -10.50 -0.53
C SER A 6 -13.17 -10.85 -1.41
N VAL A 7 -11.95 -10.54 -0.95
CA VAL A 7 -10.70 -10.87 -1.63
C VAL A 7 -10.31 -12.32 -1.30
N SER A 8 -10.22 -13.18 -2.31
CA SER A 8 -9.75 -14.55 -2.10
C SER A 8 -8.26 -14.59 -1.72
N SER A 9 -7.79 -15.64 -1.06
CA SER A 9 -6.36 -15.80 -0.74
C SER A 9 -5.47 -15.85 -1.98
N VAL A 10 -6.01 -16.34 -3.10
CA VAL A 10 -5.34 -16.35 -4.42
C VAL A 10 -5.22 -14.93 -4.95
N ASP A 11 -6.29 -14.13 -4.88
CA ASP A 11 -6.27 -12.75 -5.35
C ASP A 11 -5.38 -11.88 -4.45
N PHE A 12 -5.41 -12.07 -3.14
CA PHE A 12 -4.47 -11.40 -2.23
C PHE A 12 -3.01 -11.73 -2.55
N THR A 13 -2.73 -12.98 -2.94
CA THR A 13 -1.39 -13.37 -3.42
C THR A 13 -1.02 -12.62 -4.70
N ARG A 14 -1.96 -12.46 -5.64
CA ARG A 14 -1.76 -11.65 -6.85
C ARG A 14 -1.53 -10.17 -6.54
N GLU A 15 -2.22 -9.61 -5.55
CA GLU A 15 -1.97 -8.23 -5.10
C GLU A 15 -0.53 -8.08 -4.58
N LYS A 16 -0.07 -9.01 -3.73
CA LYS A 16 1.31 -9.04 -3.23
C LYS A 16 2.33 -9.15 -4.36
N ASP A 17 2.11 -10.04 -5.31
CA ASP A 17 3.00 -10.22 -6.45
C ASP A 17 3.04 -9.00 -7.36
N PHE A 18 1.90 -8.33 -7.57
CA PHE A 18 1.85 -7.07 -8.30
C PHE A 18 2.66 -5.97 -7.60
N VAL A 19 2.53 -5.81 -6.28
CA VAL A 19 3.32 -4.84 -5.51
C VAL A 19 4.81 -5.16 -5.58
N ALA A 20 5.18 -6.44 -5.50
CA ALA A 20 6.57 -6.87 -5.63
C ALA A 20 7.13 -6.59 -7.04
N ALA A 21 6.37 -6.89 -8.09
CA ALA A 21 6.76 -6.61 -9.47
C ALA A 21 6.89 -5.11 -9.74
N LEU A 22 6.00 -4.28 -9.15
CA LEU A 22 6.11 -2.83 -9.23
C LEU A 22 7.41 -2.34 -8.58
N ALA A 23 7.77 -2.85 -7.40
CA ALA A 23 9.03 -2.52 -6.76
C ALA A 23 10.25 -2.92 -7.60
N ASP A 24 10.21 -4.10 -8.23
CA ASP A 24 11.29 -4.60 -9.08
C ASP A 24 11.51 -3.76 -10.34
N SER A 25 10.45 -3.11 -10.83
CA SER A 25 10.51 -2.23 -12.01
C SER A 25 11.32 -0.94 -11.78
N PHE A 26 11.56 -0.54 -10.52
CA PHE A 26 12.34 0.66 -10.20
C PHE A 26 13.82 0.34 -10.07
N SER A 27 14.62 0.77 -11.05
CA SER A 27 16.09 0.60 -11.04
C SER A 27 16.79 1.40 -9.93
N ASN A 28 16.15 2.45 -9.42
CA ASN A 28 16.68 3.32 -8.36
C ASN A 28 15.98 3.13 -7.01
N PHE A 29 15.47 1.93 -6.69
CA PHE A 29 14.90 1.64 -5.37
C PHE A 29 15.95 1.83 -4.26
N GLY A 30 15.61 2.57 -3.20
CA GLY A 30 16.45 2.72 -2.00
C GLY A 30 16.37 4.09 -1.33
N PRO A 31 17.20 4.34 -0.29
CA PRO A 31 17.11 5.54 0.56
C PRO A 31 17.25 6.89 -0.16
N ASN A 32 17.93 6.90 -1.31
CA ASN A 32 18.13 8.09 -2.15
C ASN A 32 17.28 8.10 -3.43
N GLY A 33 16.44 7.08 -3.64
CA GLY A 33 15.59 6.95 -4.82
C GLY A 33 14.18 6.53 -4.44
N VAL A 34 13.61 5.56 -5.13
CA VAL A 34 12.23 5.13 -4.85
C VAL A 34 12.15 4.40 -3.52
N GLN A 35 11.23 4.83 -2.67
CA GLN A 35 10.87 4.18 -1.42
C GLN A 35 9.40 3.80 -1.47
N MET A 36 9.09 2.58 -1.04
CA MET A 36 7.72 2.06 -1.03
C MET A 36 7.36 1.62 0.38
N GLY A 37 6.08 1.76 0.71
CA GLY A 37 5.48 1.27 1.93
C GLY A 37 4.12 0.69 1.62
N VAL A 38 3.58 -0.07 2.56
CA VAL A 38 2.36 -0.85 2.36
C VAL A 38 1.42 -0.63 3.52
N ILE A 39 0.16 -0.36 3.18
CA ILE A 39 -0.97 -0.42 4.08
C ILE A 39 -1.89 -1.54 3.60
N THR A 40 -2.15 -2.51 4.44
CA THR A 40 -3.30 -3.42 4.30
C THR A 40 -4.54 -2.83 4.96
N PHE A 41 -5.72 -3.17 4.44
CA PHE A 41 -6.97 -2.78 5.06
C PHE A 41 -8.07 -3.80 4.87
N SER A 42 -8.91 -3.92 5.89
CA SER A 42 -10.15 -4.67 5.92
C SER A 42 -11.13 -3.99 6.89
N THR A 43 -11.46 -4.64 8.01
CA THR A 43 -12.17 -4.05 9.13
C THR A 43 -11.34 -2.92 9.74
N ASP A 44 -10.02 -3.09 9.82
CA ASP A 44 -9.06 -2.09 10.27
C ASP A 44 -7.98 -1.86 9.21
N ALA A 45 -7.11 -0.87 9.42
CA ALA A 45 -5.99 -0.59 8.52
C ALA A 45 -4.67 -0.70 9.29
N TYR A 46 -3.68 -1.32 8.66
CA TYR A 46 -2.37 -1.57 9.25
C TYR A 46 -1.28 -0.97 8.38
N LEU A 47 -0.27 -0.37 9.00
CA LEU A 47 0.92 0.08 8.31
C LEU A 47 1.94 -1.06 8.36
N ASP A 48 1.83 -1.99 7.42
CA ASP A 48 2.66 -3.20 7.38
C ASP A 48 4.12 -2.90 7.05
N ILE A 49 4.36 -1.89 6.21
CA ILE A 49 5.70 -1.50 5.79
C ILE A 49 5.80 0.03 5.74
N LYS A 50 6.75 0.61 6.45
CA LYS A 50 7.06 2.05 6.39
C LYS A 50 7.98 2.37 5.20
N LEU A 51 7.97 3.63 4.74
CA LEU A 51 8.75 4.06 3.56
C LEU A 51 10.28 3.92 3.77
N ASN A 52 10.74 4.03 5.01
CA ASN A 52 12.16 3.91 5.38
C ASN A 52 12.55 2.53 5.95
N GLU A 53 11.64 1.54 5.91
CA GLU A 53 11.88 0.24 6.54
C GLU A 53 12.83 -0.66 5.73
N HIS A 54 12.74 -0.59 4.40
CA HIS A 54 13.54 -1.39 3.49
C HIS A 54 14.39 -0.50 2.57
N SER A 55 15.70 -0.72 2.59
CA SER A 55 16.67 0.02 1.76
C SER A 55 16.96 -0.65 0.42
N THR A 56 16.49 -1.88 0.19
CA THR A 56 16.69 -2.65 -1.05
C THR A 56 15.38 -3.22 -1.55
N LYS A 57 15.24 -3.35 -2.88
CA LYS A 57 14.05 -3.96 -3.49
C LYS A 57 13.84 -5.40 -3.03
N ASP A 58 14.91 -6.19 -2.87
CA ASP A 58 14.80 -7.59 -2.46
C ASP A 58 14.24 -7.73 -1.04
N SER A 59 14.69 -6.88 -0.10
CA SER A 59 14.16 -6.88 1.27
C SER A 59 12.70 -6.43 1.32
N PHE A 60 12.34 -5.41 0.53
CA PHE A 60 10.96 -4.95 0.40
C PHE A 60 10.05 -6.03 -0.19
N MET A 61 10.45 -6.65 -1.30
CA MET A 61 9.67 -7.72 -1.95
C MET A 61 9.47 -8.93 -1.04
N ALA A 62 10.49 -9.31 -0.27
CA ALA A 62 10.38 -10.38 0.72
C ALA A 62 9.37 -10.02 1.83
N ALA A 63 9.42 -8.79 2.33
CA ALA A 63 8.48 -8.31 3.34
C ALA A 63 7.03 -8.28 2.82
N VAL A 64 6.81 -7.77 1.60
CA VAL A 64 5.49 -7.76 0.95
C VAL A 64 4.92 -9.16 0.86
N ARG A 65 5.70 -10.14 0.38
CA ARG A 65 5.24 -11.53 0.24
C ARG A 65 4.85 -12.18 1.58
N ASN A 66 5.46 -11.74 2.68
CA ASN A 66 5.21 -12.24 4.02
C ASN A 66 3.99 -11.62 4.72
N ILE A 67 3.38 -10.58 4.15
CA ILE A 67 2.14 -9.99 4.68
C ILE A 67 1.03 -11.06 4.68
N ARG A 68 0.35 -11.17 5.83
CA ARG A 68 -0.74 -12.11 6.09
C ARG A 68 -2.08 -11.43 5.86
N GLN A 69 -3.01 -12.13 5.23
CA GLN A 69 -4.39 -11.67 5.04
C GLN A 69 -5.21 -11.95 6.31
N ASN A 70 -5.82 -10.92 6.89
CA ASN A 70 -6.62 -11.07 8.11
C ASN A 70 -8.14 -11.18 7.86
N SER A 71 -8.62 -10.98 6.62
CA SER A 71 -10.04 -10.95 6.25
C SER A 71 -10.84 -9.88 7.01
N GLY A 72 -12.08 -9.61 6.60
CA GLY A 72 -12.97 -8.66 7.29
C GLY A 72 -13.85 -7.85 6.35
N SER A 73 -14.38 -6.73 6.83
CA SER A 73 -15.11 -5.75 6.02
C SER A 73 -14.16 -4.97 5.10
N THR A 74 -14.68 -4.05 4.27
CA THR A 74 -13.87 -3.30 3.28
C THR A 74 -13.88 -1.79 3.56
N TYR A 75 -13.18 -1.34 4.60
CA TYR A 75 -13.12 0.08 5.00
C TYR A 75 -11.92 0.82 4.38
N THR A 76 -12.07 1.18 3.10
CA THR A 76 -11.04 1.93 2.36
C THR A 76 -10.75 3.31 2.97
N ASP A 77 -11.72 3.92 3.65
CA ASP A 77 -11.57 5.21 4.32
C ASP A 77 -10.53 5.16 5.46
N LYS A 78 -10.45 4.04 6.20
CA LYS A 78 -9.41 3.82 7.22
C LYS A 78 -8.02 3.78 6.60
N ALA A 79 -7.87 3.12 5.45
CA ALA A 79 -6.61 3.07 4.70
C ALA A 79 -6.15 4.47 4.26
N LEU A 80 -7.07 5.26 3.69
CA LEU A 80 -6.79 6.64 3.27
C LEU A 80 -6.39 7.54 4.46
N LYS A 81 -7.08 7.40 5.59
CA LYS A 81 -6.73 8.11 6.82
C LYS A 81 -5.32 7.73 7.28
N LEU A 82 -5.02 6.43 7.34
CA LEU A 82 -3.71 5.94 7.78
C LEU A 82 -2.58 6.30 6.80
N ALA A 83 -2.85 6.40 5.50
CA ALA A 83 -1.88 6.88 4.54
C ALA A 83 -1.45 8.33 4.87
N LYS A 84 -2.42 9.19 5.21
CA LYS A 84 -2.15 10.58 5.58
C LYS A 84 -1.49 10.71 6.97
N THR A 85 -2.01 10.01 7.97
CA THR A 85 -1.58 10.19 9.37
C THR A 85 -0.42 9.28 9.79
N GLY A 86 -0.09 8.27 8.98
CA GLY A 86 0.95 7.28 9.26
C GLY A 86 1.98 7.20 8.15
N LEU A 87 1.62 6.64 6.99
CA LEU A 87 2.58 6.34 5.92
C LEU A 87 3.36 7.57 5.45
N PHE A 88 2.68 8.70 5.22
CA PHE A 88 3.30 9.94 4.74
C PHE A 88 3.85 10.84 5.86
N GLN A 89 4.11 10.30 7.04
CA GLN A 89 4.83 11.01 8.11
C GLN A 89 6.35 10.91 7.91
N THR A 90 7.07 11.98 8.22
CA THR A 90 8.54 12.01 8.12
C THR A 90 9.19 10.96 9.03
N SER A 91 8.60 10.70 10.19
CA SER A 91 9.01 9.63 11.12
C SER A 91 8.91 8.22 10.52
N ASN A 92 8.09 8.02 9.48
CA ASN A 92 7.94 6.77 8.74
C ASN A 92 8.58 6.83 7.34
N GLY A 93 9.49 7.78 7.12
CA GLY A 93 10.32 7.85 5.91
C GLY A 93 9.80 8.77 4.81
N ALA A 94 8.67 9.46 5.00
CA ALA A 94 8.21 10.42 3.99
C ALA A 94 9.19 11.60 3.87
N ARG A 95 9.59 11.93 2.64
CA ARG A 95 10.57 12.99 2.39
C ARG A 95 9.90 14.29 1.92
N PRO A 96 10.33 15.48 2.42
CA PRO A 96 9.92 16.76 1.87
C PRO A 96 10.49 16.95 0.46
N GLY A 97 9.80 17.70 -0.40
CA GLY A 97 10.26 17.98 -1.76
C GLY A 97 10.27 16.79 -2.73
N VAL A 98 9.74 15.62 -2.33
CA VAL A 98 9.60 14.42 -3.16
C VAL A 98 8.14 14.12 -3.43
N THR A 99 7.82 13.77 -4.68
CA THR A 99 6.49 13.35 -5.12
C THR A 99 6.01 12.14 -4.32
N LYS A 100 4.78 12.21 -3.81
CA LYS A 100 4.13 11.15 -3.04
C LYS A 100 2.99 10.59 -3.88
N MET A 101 3.00 9.29 -4.10
CA MET A 101 1.95 8.58 -4.83
C MET A 101 1.28 7.57 -3.92
N LEU A 102 -0.04 7.47 -4.02
CA LEU A 102 -0.84 6.45 -3.33
C LEU A 102 -1.54 5.59 -4.39
N LEU A 103 -1.26 4.30 -4.37
CA LEU A 103 -1.93 3.30 -5.21
C LEU A 103 -2.84 2.44 -4.33
N ILE A 104 -4.12 2.35 -4.71
CA ILE A 104 -5.11 1.54 -4.02
C ILE A 104 -5.43 0.35 -4.91
N ILE A 105 -5.35 -0.85 -4.32
CA ILE A 105 -5.68 -2.12 -4.94
C ILE A 105 -6.87 -2.67 -4.15
N THR A 106 -7.93 -3.06 -4.86
CA THR A 106 -9.20 -3.58 -4.34
C THR A 106 -9.89 -4.42 -5.41
N ASP A 107 -10.76 -5.35 -4.99
CA ASP A 107 -11.63 -6.13 -5.86
C ASP A 107 -12.89 -5.36 -6.33
N GLY A 108 -13.10 -4.13 -5.83
CA GLY A 108 -14.19 -3.23 -6.22
C GLY A 108 -15.41 -3.24 -5.28
N ALA A 109 -15.44 -4.08 -4.25
CA ALA A 109 -16.50 -4.10 -3.25
C ALA A 109 -16.16 -3.20 -2.03
N SER A 110 -16.42 -1.90 -2.12
CA SER A 110 -16.25 -0.98 -0.97
C SER A 110 -17.53 -0.89 -0.13
N SER A 111 -17.43 -1.23 1.16
CA SER A 111 -18.54 -1.12 2.14
C SER A 111 -18.67 0.29 2.76
N GLY A 112 -17.80 1.22 2.39
CA GLY A 112 -17.84 2.62 2.81
C GLY A 112 -18.58 3.52 1.80
N ASN A 113 -18.89 4.76 2.21
CA ASN A 113 -19.58 5.78 1.39
C ASN A 113 -18.80 6.29 0.15
N TYR A 114 -17.85 5.52 -0.35
CA TYR A 114 -17.09 5.80 -1.56
C TYR A 114 -17.27 4.63 -2.52
N ARG A 115 -18.02 4.85 -3.61
CA ARG A 115 -18.03 3.94 -4.77
C ARG A 115 -16.67 4.07 -5.46
N LEU A 116 -15.78 3.10 -5.26
CA LEU A 116 -14.52 3.04 -5.97
C LEU A 116 -14.60 1.94 -7.03
N CYS A 117 -14.94 2.33 -8.24
CA CYS A 117 -14.61 1.59 -9.45
C CYS A 117 -13.74 2.50 -10.32
N LYS A 118 -12.42 2.47 -10.07
CA LYS A 118 -11.33 2.76 -11.02
C LYS A 118 -9.99 2.83 -10.28
N LEU A 119 -8.93 2.39 -10.97
CA LEU A 119 -7.56 2.87 -10.72
C LEU A 119 -7.60 4.41 -10.70
N GLN A 120 -7.59 5.01 -9.52
CA GLN A 120 -7.50 6.47 -9.37
C GLN A 120 -6.09 6.81 -8.91
N LEU A 121 -5.20 7.06 -9.87
CA LEU A 121 -3.96 7.77 -9.60
C LEU A 121 -4.34 9.19 -9.17
N ARG A 122 -4.22 9.50 -7.88
CA ARG A 122 -4.30 10.88 -7.39
C ARG A 122 -2.90 11.33 -7.03
N ILE A 123 -2.28 12.10 -7.92
CA ILE A 123 -1.09 12.88 -7.60
C ILE A 123 -1.57 14.02 -6.70
N SER A 124 -1.09 14.05 -5.46
CA SER A 124 -1.31 15.19 -4.56
C SER A 124 -0.06 16.05 -4.59
N GLU A 125 -0.06 17.11 -5.40
CA GLU A 125 0.91 18.19 -5.29
C GLU A 125 0.42 19.19 -4.23
N LYS A 126 1.17 19.28 -3.14
CA LYS A 126 1.34 20.49 -2.34
C LYS A 126 2.76 20.52 -1.80
#